data_AF-A0A924LQ65-F1
#
_entry.id   AF-A0A924LQ65-F1
#
_cell.length_a   1.000
_cell.length_b   1.000
_cell.length_c   1.000
_cell.angle_alpha   90.00
_cell.angle_beta   90.00
_cell.angle_gamma   90.00
#
_symmetry.space_group_name_H-M   'P 1'
#
loop_
_entity.id
_entity.type
_entity.pdbx_description
1 polymer ?
#
loop_
_entity_poly.entity_id
_entity_poly.type
_entity_poly.pdbx_seq_one_letter_code
_entity_poly.pdbx_strand_id
1 'polypeptide(L)'
;MDDQPSDEKAAPGPSSGVSPLEPADVDDLLERLGARVADVIATQDRLRGLLDAVVALAADLSLDSVLEHIVRVACQLADARFGALGVLGAGPDRRLREFVTHGLTAEQRAGIGHLPRGHGILGVLIDNPRPLRFSPLGDHAKSYGFPPGHPPMNSFLGVPIRIRDEVYGNLYLTEKQNGAGFTQDDEQIVVALAAAAGVVVQNARLYENGERRRRWLEAAADITAALLGEVSRGDALQLVAERAREVAAADMAAVMLLHGPDRLPVEVASGPGTDGVAGARIRVEGTAVGLVLTGAEPV
;
A
#
# COMPACT_ATOMS: atom_id res chain seq x y z
N MET A 1 11.41 -99.78 -30.65
CA MET A 1 11.60 -99.15 -31.97
C MET A 1 10.43 -98.21 -32.13
N ASP A 2 10.49 -96.90 -31.90
CA ASP A 2 11.51 -95.88 -31.61
C ASP A 2 10.71 -94.72 -30.97
N ASP A 3 11.11 -94.08 -29.87
CA ASP A 3 12.12 -93.03 -29.67
C ASP A 3 11.47 -91.63 -29.45
N GLN A 4 11.81 -91.07 -28.28
CA GLN A 4 11.69 -89.72 -27.70
C GLN A 4 10.37 -88.90 -27.55
N PRO A 5 10.19 -88.18 -26.41
CA PRO A 5 9.16 -87.16 -26.17
C PRO A 5 9.70 -85.71 -26.28
N SER A 6 8.82 -84.76 -26.61
CA SER A 6 9.10 -83.30 -26.57
C SER A 6 7.94 -82.54 -25.92
N ASP A 7 8.27 -81.74 -24.90
CA ASP A 7 7.43 -80.80 -24.14
C ASP A 7 6.81 -79.67 -24.98
N GLU A 8 5.58 -79.23 -24.65
CA GLU A 8 5.26 -77.78 -24.71
C GLU A 8 4.06 -77.35 -23.80
N LYS A 9 4.45 -76.72 -22.67
CA LYS A 9 3.91 -75.52 -21.97
C LYS A 9 2.41 -75.23 -21.89
N ALA A 10 1.93 -75.26 -20.64
CA ALA A 10 0.76 -74.51 -20.16
C ALA A 10 1.04 -72.99 -20.07
N ALA A 11 0.06 -72.17 -20.43
CA ALA A 11 0.11 -70.70 -20.39
C ALA A 11 -0.21 -70.12 -18.99
N PRO A 12 0.50 -69.09 -18.50
CA PRO A 12 0.10 -68.32 -17.32
C PRO A 12 -0.69 -67.04 -17.70
N GLY A 13 -1.69 -66.70 -16.88
CA GLY A 13 -2.49 -65.47 -17.00
C GLY A 13 -1.73 -64.18 -16.66
N PRO A 14 -2.35 -62.99 -16.89
CA PRO A 14 -1.67 -61.71 -16.77
C PRO A 14 -1.33 -61.39 -15.31
N SER A 15 -0.04 -61.31 -14.98
CA SER A 15 0.44 -60.85 -13.68
C SER A 15 0.45 -59.32 -13.65
N SER A 16 -0.26 -58.74 -12.68
CA SER A 16 -0.24 -57.32 -12.35
C SER A 16 1.17 -56.91 -11.93
N GLY A 17 1.90 -56.25 -12.82
CA GLY A 17 3.24 -55.75 -12.58
C GLY A 17 3.21 -54.50 -11.70
N VAL A 18 3.51 -54.68 -10.41
CA VAL A 18 4.22 -53.69 -9.61
C VAL A 18 5.33 -54.46 -8.91
N SER A 19 6.53 -54.43 -9.50
CA SER A 19 7.72 -54.95 -8.82
C SER A 19 7.96 -54.11 -7.55
N PRO A 20 8.38 -54.73 -6.43
CA PRO A 20 8.84 -53.98 -5.27
C PRO A 20 10.02 -53.09 -5.71
N LEU A 21 9.96 -51.80 -5.41
CA LEU A 21 11.09 -50.89 -5.63
C LEU A 21 12.29 -51.45 -4.87
N GLU A 22 13.41 -51.69 -5.56
CA GLU A 22 14.65 -52.03 -4.90
C GLU A 22 15.08 -50.84 -4.03
N PRO A 23 15.71 -51.05 -2.85
CA PRO A 23 16.11 -49.95 -1.97
C PRO A 23 16.91 -48.85 -2.68
N ALA A 24 17.73 -49.22 -3.66
CA ALA A 24 18.52 -48.31 -4.48
C ALA A 24 17.68 -47.36 -5.37
N ASP A 25 16.48 -47.79 -5.81
CA ASP A 25 15.59 -46.97 -6.63
C ASP A 25 14.86 -45.92 -5.79
N VAL A 26 14.61 -46.21 -4.51
CA VAL A 26 13.99 -45.27 -3.56
C VAL A 26 15.00 -44.20 -3.17
N ASP A 27 16.26 -44.57 -2.94
CA ASP A 27 17.33 -43.63 -2.61
C ASP A 27 17.59 -42.64 -3.77
N ASP A 28 17.64 -43.10 -5.03
CA ASP A 28 17.76 -42.23 -6.22
C ASP A 28 16.55 -41.28 -6.38
N LEU A 29 15.33 -41.75 -6.09
CA LEU A 29 14.13 -40.92 -6.14
C LEU A 29 14.13 -39.84 -5.05
N LEU A 30 14.60 -40.17 -3.85
CA LEU A 30 14.74 -39.23 -2.73
C LEU A 30 15.85 -38.20 -3.01
N GLU A 31 16.98 -38.60 -3.60
CA GLU A 31 18.03 -37.67 -4.03
C GLU A 31 17.52 -36.71 -5.12
N ARG A 32 16.77 -37.20 -6.12
CA ARG A 32 16.18 -36.36 -7.17
C ARG A 32 15.12 -35.39 -6.65
N LEU A 33 14.27 -35.83 -5.71
CA LEU A 33 13.31 -34.96 -5.03
C LEU A 33 14.02 -33.90 -4.19
N GLY A 34 15.06 -34.30 -3.44
CA GLY A 34 15.90 -33.38 -2.66
C GLY A 34 16.55 -32.31 -3.53
N ALA A 35 17.13 -32.72 -4.66
CA ALA A 35 17.71 -31.80 -5.64
C ALA A 35 16.65 -30.84 -6.22
N ARG A 36 15.45 -31.33 -6.56
CA ARG A 36 14.39 -30.50 -7.13
C ARG A 36 13.80 -29.50 -6.12
N VAL A 37 13.66 -29.89 -4.86
CA VAL A 37 13.22 -29.00 -3.77
C VAL A 37 14.29 -27.94 -3.48
N ALA A 38 15.57 -28.32 -3.47
CA ALA A 38 16.68 -27.36 -3.31
C ALA A 38 16.72 -26.34 -4.47
N ASP A 39 16.46 -26.78 -5.71
CA ASP A 39 16.42 -25.93 -6.89
C ASP A 39 15.25 -24.92 -6.85
N VAL A 40 14.08 -25.35 -6.35
CA VAL A 40 12.92 -24.48 -6.14
C VAL A 40 13.18 -23.47 -5.03
N ILE A 41 13.76 -23.88 -3.91
CA ILE A 41 14.12 -22.97 -2.81
C ILE A 41 15.17 -21.96 -3.26
N ALA A 42 16.22 -22.39 -3.97
CA ALA A 42 17.25 -21.50 -4.50
C ALA A 42 16.69 -20.48 -5.52
N THR A 43 15.71 -20.91 -6.34
CA THR A 43 15.00 -20.03 -7.27
C THR A 43 14.13 -19.01 -6.51
N GLN A 44 13.43 -19.44 -5.46
CA GLN A 44 12.65 -18.53 -4.61
C GLN A 44 13.54 -17.53 -3.88
N ASP A 45 14.67 -17.94 -3.32
CA ASP A 45 15.61 -17.05 -2.62
C ASP A 45 16.24 -16.04 -3.58
N ARG A 46 16.55 -16.45 -4.82
CA ARG A 46 16.98 -15.52 -5.88
C ARG A 46 15.91 -14.50 -6.24
N LEU A 47 14.66 -14.92 -6.39
CA LEU A 47 13.55 -14.00 -6.68
C LEU A 47 13.29 -13.04 -5.52
N ARG A 48 13.38 -13.52 -4.27
CA ARG A 48 13.28 -12.69 -3.07
C ARG A 48 14.40 -11.67 -2.99
N GLY A 49 15.64 -12.10 -3.21
CA GLY A 49 16.80 -11.20 -3.26
C GLY A 49 16.73 -10.16 -4.37
N LEU A 50 16.16 -10.51 -5.54
CA LEU A 50 15.89 -9.55 -6.61
C LEU A 50 14.79 -8.54 -6.23
N LEU A 51 13.73 -8.99 -5.57
CA LEU A 51 12.68 -8.10 -5.06
C LEU A 51 13.23 -7.17 -3.98
N ASP A 52 14.00 -7.70 -3.03
CA ASP A 52 14.65 -6.91 -1.99
C ASP A 52 15.64 -5.90 -2.59
N ALA A 53 16.38 -6.27 -3.64
CA ALA A 53 17.26 -5.35 -4.35
C ALA A 53 16.51 -4.25 -5.13
N VAL A 54 15.37 -4.59 -5.75
CA VAL A 54 14.47 -3.61 -6.39
C VAL A 54 13.83 -2.67 -5.36
N VAL A 55 13.49 -3.18 -4.17
CA VAL A 55 12.98 -2.39 -3.04
C VAL A 55 14.10 -1.59 -2.34
N ALA A 56 15.34 -2.05 -2.37
CA ALA A 56 16.49 -1.28 -1.89
C ALA A 56 16.88 -0.16 -2.87
N LEU A 57 16.74 -0.38 -4.18
CA LEU A 57 16.83 0.67 -5.21
C LEU A 57 15.71 1.72 -5.07
N ALA A 58 14.58 1.35 -4.46
CA ALA A 58 13.52 2.27 -4.07
C ALA A 58 13.88 3.19 -2.89
N ALA A 59 15.02 3.00 -2.22
CA ALA A 59 15.45 3.91 -1.15
C ALA A 59 15.99 5.27 -1.70
N ASP A 60 16.30 5.34 -2.99
CA ASP A 60 16.72 6.59 -3.68
C ASP A 60 15.64 7.15 -4.64
N LEU A 61 14.54 6.41 -4.84
CA LEU A 61 13.41 6.79 -5.67
C LEU A 61 12.22 7.18 -4.76
N SER A 62 11.48 8.22 -5.12
CA SER A 62 10.23 8.54 -4.40
C SER A 62 9.26 7.36 -4.45
N LEU A 63 8.43 7.18 -3.41
CA LEU A 63 7.37 6.17 -3.37
C LEU A 63 6.55 6.15 -4.67
N ASP A 64 6.18 7.34 -5.17
CA ASP A 64 5.48 7.51 -6.44
C ASP A 64 6.20 6.83 -7.62
N SER A 65 7.51 7.04 -7.76
CA SER A 65 8.31 6.48 -8.86
C SER A 65 8.32 4.95 -8.84
N VAL A 66 8.33 4.37 -7.65
CA VAL A 66 8.35 2.92 -7.44
C VAL A 66 6.97 2.32 -7.76
N LEU A 67 5.91 2.96 -7.29
CA LEU A 67 4.54 2.55 -7.60
C LEU A 67 4.24 2.67 -9.10
N GLU A 68 4.68 3.75 -9.76
CA GLU A 68 4.59 3.89 -11.21
C GLU A 68 5.32 2.77 -11.95
N HIS A 69 6.51 2.40 -11.48
CA HIS A 69 7.25 1.28 -12.05
C HIS A 69 6.49 -0.04 -11.93
N ILE A 70 5.92 -0.33 -10.76
CA ILE A 70 5.13 -1.54 -10.51
C ILE A 70 3.92 -1.60 -11.45
N VAL A 71 3.16 -0.51 -11.60
CA VAL A 71 2.00 -0.47 -12.52
C VAL A 71 2.44 -0.71 -13.95
N ARG A 72 3.53 -0.08 -14.39
CA ARG A 72 4.07 -0.28 -15.75
C ARG A 72 4.44 -1.74 -16.00
N VAL A 73 5.15 -2.37 -15.06
CA VAL A 73 5.55 -3.78 -15.17
C VAL A 73 4.32 -4.69 -15.16
N ALA A 74 3.33 -4.40 -14.31
CA ALA A 74 2.07 -5.15 -14.28
C ALA A 74 1.35 -5.09 -15.63
N CYS A 75 1.24 -3.91 -16.24
CA CYS A 75 0.67 -3.76 -17.58
C CYS A 75 1.43 -4.56 -18.65
N GLN A 76 2.77 -4.53 -18.62
CA GLN A 76 3.60 -5.24 -19.60
C GLN A 76 3.46 -6.76 -19.47
N LEU A 77 3.54 -7.30 -18.25
CA LEU A 77 3.50 -8.74 -18.03
C LEU A 77 2.11 -9.34 -18.24
N ALA A 78 1.06 -8.59 -17.87
CA ALA A 78 -0.31 -9.02 -18.06
C ALA A 78 -0.92 -8.52 -19.39
N ASP A 79 -0.11 -7.98 -20.31
CA ASP A 79 -0.54 -7.48 -21.62
C ASP A 79 -1.79 -6.57 -21.56
N ALA A 80 -1.77 -5.63 -20.61
CA ALA A 80 -2.84 -4.65 -20.39
C ALA A 80 -2.46 -3.28 -20.97
N ARG A 81 -3.42 -2.61 -21.63
CA ARG A 81 -3.21 -1.26 -22.15
C ARG A 81 -3.19 -0.21 -21.04
N PHE A 82 -4.01 -0.38 -20.01
CA PHE A 82 -4.09 0.58 -18.91
C PHE A 82 -3.92 -0.11 -17.56
N GLY A 83 -3.35 0.62 -16.62
CA GLY A 83 -3.24 0.18 -15.24
C GLY A 83 -3.26 1.34 -14.27
N ALA A 84 -3.67 1.08 -13.04
CA ALA A 84 -3.57 2.06 -11.98
C ALA A 84 -3.39 1.39 -10.63
N LEU A 85 -2.77 2.13 -9.72
CA LEU A 85 -2.55 1.72 -8.34
C LEU A 85 -2.95 2.86 -7.43
N GLY A 86 -3.84 2.56 -6.49
CA GLY A 86 -4.29 3.48 -5.47
C GLY A 86 -3.85 3.01 -4.09
N VAL A 87 -3.24 3.90 -3.32
CA VAL A 87 -2.88 3.66 -1.90
C VAL A 87 -3.89 4.35 -1.01
N LEU A 88 -4.45 3.63 -0.04
CA LEU A 88 -5.37 4.18 0.94
C LEU A 88 -4.63 5.08 1.94
N GLY A 89 -5.29 6.13 2.40
CA GLY A 89 -4.86 6.89 3.57
C GLY A 89 -5.07 6.09 4.87
N ALA A 90 -4.39 6.49 5.95
CA ALA A 90 -4.53 5.85 7.27
C ALA A 90 -5.82 6.25 8.01
N GLY A 91 -6.68 7.08 7.41
CA GLY A 91 -7.93 7.58 8.02
C GLY A 91 -9.17 6.75 7.66
N PRO A 92 -10.28 6.92 8.38
CA PRO A 92 -11.53 6.17 8.18
C PRO A 92 -12.20 6.46 6.83
N ASP A 93 -11.84 7.57 6.18
CA ASP A 93 -12.50 8.12 5.00
C ASP A 93 -12.26 7.32 3.70
N ARG A 94 -11.45 6.23 3.76
CA ARG A 94 -11.08 5.38 2.61
C ARG A 94 -10.55 6.16 1.40
N ARG A 95 -10.03 7.38 1.63
CA ARG A 95 -9.53 8.24 0.56
C ARG A 95 -8.19 7.71 0.07
N LEU A 96 -8.00 7.77 -1.24
CA LEU A 96 -6.70 7.50 -1.83
C LEU A 96 -5.74 8.64 -1.46
N ARG A 97 -4.63 8.28 -0.86
CA ARG A 97 -3.51 9.18 -0.59
C ARG A 97 -2.65 9.35 -1.84
N GLU A 98 -2.42 8.25 -2.55
CA GLU A 98 -1.64 8.21 -3.79
C GLU A 98 -2.44 7.48 -4.87
N PHE A 99 -2.27 7.93 -6.11
CA PHE A 99 -2.94 7.32 -7.25
C PHE A 99 -2.14 7.48 -8.55
N VAL A 100 -1.42 6.42 -8.89
CA VAL A 100 -0.57 6.34 -10.08
C VAL A 100 -1.30 5.61 -11.20
N THR A 101 -1.05 6.01 -12.45
CA THR A 101 -1.69 5.42 -13.64
C THR A 101 -0.66 5.18 -14.74
N HIS A 102 -0.88 4.13 -15.54
CA HIS A 102 -0.13 3.84 -16.75
C HIS A 102 -1.07 3.68 -17.94
N GLY A 103 -0.58 4.06 -19.14
CA GLY A 103 -1.32 3.95 -20.40
C GLY A 103 -2.19 5.16 -20.76
N LEU A 104 -2.40 6.10 -19.83
CA LEU A 104 -3.08 7.38 -20.08
C LEU A 104 -2.08 8.47 -20.44
N THR A 105 -2.41 9.33 -21.42
CA THR A 105 -1.65 10.56 -21.65
C THR A 105 -1.90 11.58 -20.55
N ALA A 106 -1.00 12.56 -20.39
CA ALA A 106 -1.17 13.64 -19.41
C ALA A 106 -2.47 14.43 -19.65
N GLU A 107 -2.83 14.66 -20.90
CA GLU A 107 -4.07 15.33 -21.31
C GLU A 107 -5.32 14.52 -20.94
N GLN A 108 -5.31 13.20 -21.18
CA GLN A 108 -6.40 12.30 -20.77
C GLN A 108 -6.55 12.30 -19.25
N ARG A 109 -5.44 12.22 -18.52
CA ARG A 109 -5.43 12.26 -17.05
C ARG A 109 -6.01 13.57 -16.52
N ALA A 110 -5.61 14.71 -17.11
CA ALA A 110 -6.14 16.02 -16.75
C ALA A 110 -7.64 16.16 -17.06
N GLY A 111 -8.09 15.59 -18.18
CA GLY A 111 -9.50 15.62 -18.60
C GLY A 111 -10.47 14.83 -17.72
N ILE A 112 -9.99 13.81 -17.00
CA ILE A 112 -10.80 12.97 -16.08
C ILE A 112 -11.17 13.74 -14.80
N GLY A 113 -10.31 14.65 -14.34
CA GLY A 113 -10.54 15.48 -13.16
C GLY A 113 -10.16 14.81 -11.84
N HIS A 114 -11.12 14.65 -10.92
CA HIS A 114 -10.86 14.28 -9.52
C HIS A 114 -10.49 12.80 -9.33
N LEU A 115 -9.73 12.52 -8.27
CA LEU A 115 -9.35 11.15 -7.90
C LEU A 115 -10.56 10.29 -7.53
N PRO A 116 -10.50 8.96 -7.78
CA PRO A 116 -11.55 8.04 -7.34
C PRO A 116 -11.75 8.09 -5.83
N ARG A 117 -13.01 8.14 -5.39
CA ARG A 117 -13.37 8.18 -3.96
C ARG A 117 -13.73 6.79 -3.40
N GLY A 118 -13.15 5.72 -3.95
CA GLY A 118 -13.41 4.35 -3.50
C GLY A 118 -14.84 3.83 -3.74
N HIS A 119 -15.61 4.47 -4.62
CA HIS A 119 -16.94 4.01 -5.00
C HIS A 119 -16.87 2.97 -6.14
N GLY A 120 -17.90 2.13 -6.27
CA GLY A 120 -18.02 1.14 -7.34
C GLY A 120 -17.06 -0.05 -7.19
N ILE A 121 -16.57 -0.55 -8.32
CA ILE A 121 -15.70 -1.75 -8.39
C ILE A 121 -14.43 -1.58 -7.55
N LEU A 122 -13.87 -0.37 -7.50
CA LEU A 122 -12.68 -0.07 -6.69
C LEU A 122 -12.92 -0.24 -5.19
N GLY A 123 -14.15 0.00 -4.71
CA GLY A 123 -14.52 -0.22 -3.31
C GLY A 123 -14.64 -1.69 -2.95
N VAL A 124 -15.02 -2.55 -3.92
CA VAL A 124 -15.22 -3.99 -3.69
C VAL A 124 -13.92 -4.67 -3.22
N LEU A 125 -12.78 -4.31 -3.81
CA LEU A 125 -11.48 -4.87 -3.43
C LEU A 125 -11.03 -4.43 -2.03
N ILE A 126 -11.58 -3.34 -1.50
CA ILE A 126 -11.33 -2.86 -0.13
C ILE A 126 -12.21 -3.64 0.85
N ASP A 127 -13.50 -3.79 0.54
CA ASP A 127 -14.48 -4.46 1.41
C ASP A 127 -14.32 -5.99 1.42
N ASN A 128 -13.93 -6.57 0.28
CA ASN A 128 -13.68 -7.99 0.11
C ASN A 128 -12.34 -8.17 -0.62
N PRO A 129 -11.22 -8.26 0.14
CA PRO A 129 -9.87 -8.22 -0.42
C PRO A 129 -9.49 -9.55 -1.09
N ARG A 130 -10.09 -9.79 -2.25
CA ARG A 130 -9.83 -10.93 -3.13
C ARG A 130 -9.63 -10.43 -4.56
N PRO A 131 -8.75 -11.06 -5.35
CA PRO A 131 -8.65 -10.77 -6.77
C PRO A 131 -10.01 -10.87 -7.46
N LEU A 132 -10.26 -9.93 -8.37
CA LEU A 132 -11.45 -9.89 -9.22
C LEU A 132 -11.00 -9.84 -10.67
N ARG A 133 -11.55 -10.74 -11.48
CA ARG A 133 -11.23 -10.86 -12.88
C ARG A 133 -12.49 -11.13 -13.69
N PHE A 134 -12.84 -10.22 -14.57
CA PHE A 134 -14.07 -10.31 -15.35
C PHE A 134 -13.99 -9.46 -16.63
N SER A 135 -14.85 -9.80 -17.57
CA SER A 135 -15.09 -9.08 -18.81
C SER A 135 -16.50 -9.44 -19.28
N PRO A 136 -17.36 -8.48 -19.66
CA PRO A 136 -17.10 -7.04 -19.73
C PRO A 136 -17.25 -6.33 -18.38
N LEU A 137 -16.49 -5.25 -18.16
CA LEU A 137 -16.48 -4.46 -16.92
C LEU A 137 -17.85 -3.83 -16.64
N GLY A 138 -18.57 -3.46 -17.70
CA GLY A 138 -19.91 -2.88 -17.62
C GLY A 138 -20.95 -3.77 -16.95
N ASP A 139 -20.78 -5.10 -17.00
CA ASP A 139 -21.76 -6.06 -16.49
C ASP A 139 -21.68 -6.27 -14.97
N HIS A 140 -20.62 -5.78 -14.32
CA HIS A 140 -20.47 -5.94 -12.89
C HIS A 140 -21.50 -5.09 -12.14
N ALA A 141 -22.25 -5.66 -11.20
CA ALA A 141 -23.36 -5.00 -10.49
C ALA A 141 -22.98 -3.71 -9.72
N LYS A 142 -21.68 -3.54 -9.42
CA LYS A 142 -21.12 -2.35 -8.77
C LYS A 142 -20.48 -1.35 -9.76
N SER A 143 -20.56 -1.62 -11.07
CA SER A 143 -20.13 -0.69 -12.11
C SER A 143 -21.10 0.49 -12.15
N TYR A 144 -20.57 1.72 -12.17
CA TYR A 144 -21.37 2.94 -12.29
C TYR A 144 -20.98 3.74 -13.55
N GLY A 145 -20.23 3.12 -14.45
CA GLY A 145 -19.68 3.76 -15.64
C GLY A 145 -18.43 4.60 -15.36
N PHE A 146 -18.10 5.45 -16.32
CA PHE A 146 -16.89 6.28 -16.31
C PHE A 146 -17.23 7.77 -16.33
N PRO A 147 -16.43 8.62 -15.67
CA PRO A 147 -16.62 10.07 -15.76
C PRO A 147 -16.31 10.58 -17.18
N PRO A 148 -16.80 11.79 -17.55
CA PRO A 148 -16.46 12.43 -18.82
C PRO A 148 -14.94 12.51 -19.02
N GLY A 149 -14.47 12.24 -20.25
CA GLY A 149 -13.04 12.28 -20.60
C GLY A 149 -12.25 11.01 -20.26
N HIS A 150 -12.85 10.07 -19.52
CA HIS A 150 -12.21 8.78 -19.25
C HIS A 150 -12.34 7.84 -20.46
N PRO A 151 -11.26 7.14 -20.87
CA PRO A 151 -11.36 6.19 -21.98
C PRO A 151 -12.28 5.02 -21.64
N PRO A 152 -12.99 4.45 -22.63
CA PRO A 152 -13.77 3.24 -22.40
C PRO A 152 -12.83 2.09 -22.04
N MET A 153 -13.28 1.23 -21.12
CA MET A 153 -12.57 0.01 -20.74
C MET A 153 -13.55 -1.16 -20.57
N ASN A 154 -13.06 -2.36 -20.83
CA ASN A 154 -13.85 -3.57 -21.00
C ASN A 154 -13.32 -4.73 -20.14
N SER A 155 -12.14 -5.30 -20.41
CA SER A 155 -11.60 -6.34 -19.53
C SER A 155 -11.03 -5.72 -18.26
N PHE A 156 -11.19 -6.42 -17.12
CA PHE A 156 -10.73 -5.95 -15.81
C PHE A 156 -10.07 -7.06 -15.00
N LEU A 157 -8.93 -6.71 -14.40
CA LEU A 157 -8.25 -7.50 -13.39
C LEU A 157 -7.86 -6.56 -12.25
N GLY A 158 -8.46 -6.75 -11.08
CA GLY A 158 -8.17 -5.97 -9.89
C GLY A 158 -7.70 -6.88 -8.76
N VAL A 159 -6.65 -6.46 -8.06
CA VAL A 159 -6.08 -7.19 -6.92
C VAL A 159 -5.88 -6.24 -5.74
N PRO A 160 -6.12 -6.70 -4.49
CA PRO A 160 -5.84 -5.91 -3.31
C PRO A 160 -4.32 -5.86 -3.06
N ILE A 161 -3.84 -4.70 -2.63
CA ILE A 161 -2.49 -4.52 -2.07
C ILE A 161 -2.62 -4.69 -0.56
N ARG A 162 -2.08 -5.77 -0.03
CA ARG A 162 -2.23 -6.12 1.38
C ARG A 162 -0.98 -6.74 1.97
N ILE A 163 -0.76 -6.51 3.26
CA ILE A 163 0.22 -7.22 4.08
C ILE A 163 -0.57 -7.93 5.18
N ARG A 164 -0.49 -9.27 5.22
CA ARG A 164 -1.33 -10.10 6.10
C ARG A 164 -2.82 -9.77 5.88
N ASP A 165 -3.47 -9.22 6.90
CA ASP A 165 -4.90 -8.91 6.91
C ASP A 165 -5.20 -7.42 6.68
N GLU A 166 -4.18 -6.57 6.55
CA GLU A 166 -4.37 -5.13 6.32
C GLU A 166 -4.28 -4.78 4.84
N VAL A 167 -5.30 -4.07 4.35
CA VAL A 167 -5.37 -3.57 2.97
C VAL A 167 -4.77 -2.16 2.91
N TYR A 168 -3.71 -2.03 2.12
CA TYR A 168 -3.00 -0.78 1.89
C TYR A 168 -3.49 -0.05 0.63
N GLY A 169 -4.15 -0.75 -0.29
CA GLY A 169 -4.55 -0.19 -1.57
C GLY A 169 -5.05 -1.24 -2.55
N ASN A 170 -5.14 -0.86 -3.82
CA ASN A 170 -5.53 -1.74 -4.92
C ASN A 170 -4.65 -1.49 -6.14
N LEU A 171 -4.34 -2.56 -6.88
CA LEU A 171 -3.74 -2.53 -8.21
C LEU A 171 -4.78 -3.08 -9.18
N TYR A 172 -5.02 -2.39 -10.29
CA TYR A 172 -5.95 -2.87 -11.30
C TYR A 172 -5.48 -2.56 -12.71
N LEU A 173 -5.80 -3.46 -13.61
CA LEU A 173 -5.45 -3.46 -15.02
C LEU A 173 -6.72 -3.57 -15.85
N THR A 174 -6.71 -2.89 -16.99
CA THR A 174 -7.83 -2.94 -17.93
C THR A 174 -7.35 -2.98 -19.38
N GLU A 175 -8.27 -3.36 -20.28
CA GLU A 175 -8.03 -3.40 -21.72
C GLU A 175 -6.86 -4.33 -22.09
N LYS A 176 -7.03 -5.62 -21.84
CA LYS A 176 -6.15 -6.68 -22.37
C LYS A 176 -6.01 -6.51 -23.89
N GLN A 177 -4.77 -6.35 -24.37
CA GLN A 177 -4.51 -5.89 -25.74
C GLN A 177 -4.97 -6.87 -26.81
N ASN A 178 -4.94 -8.17 -26.52
CA ASN A 178 -5.42 -9.22 -27.41
C ASN A 178 -6.96 -9.28 -27.54
N GLY A 179 -7.70 -8.39 -26.86
CA GLY A 179 -9.16 -8.32 -26.88
C GLY A 179 -9.88 -9.39 -26.05
N ALA A 180 -9.15 -10.32 -25.43
CA ALA A 180 -9.70 -11.33 -24.55
C ALA A 180 -9.87 -10.81 -23.10
N GLY A 181 -10.39 -11.66 -22.22
CA GLY A 181 -10.32 -11.42 -20.77
C GLY A 181 -8.93 -11.74 -20.22
N PHE A 182 -8.61 -11.20 -19.05
CA PHE A 182 -7.42 -11.61 -18.30
C PHE A 182 -7.52 -13.10 -17.89
N THR A 183 -6.38 -13.76 -17.83
CA THR A 183 -6.22 -15.17 -17.48
C THR A 183 -5.89 -15.37 -15.99
N GLN A 184 -5.87 -16.61 -15.53
CA GLN A 184 -5.40 -16.94 -14.18
C GLN A 184 -3.90 -16.66 -14.01
N ASP A 185 -3.10 -16.85 -15.05
CA ASP A 185 -1.66 -16.57 -15.01
C ASP A 185 -1.40 -15.06 -14.89
N ASP A 186 -2.17 -14.24 -15.61
CA ASP A 186 -2.16 -12.78 -15.46
C ASP A 186 -2.47 -12.39 -13.99
N GLU A 187 -3.50 -13.01 -13.41
CA GLU A 187 -3.88 -12.76 -12.01
C GLU A 187 -2.76 -13.13 -11.04
N GLN A 188 -2.09 -14.27 -11.20
CA GLN A 188 -0.98 -14.68 -10.34
C GLN A 188 0.20 -13.71 -10.37
N ILE A 189 0.56 -13.23 -11.57
CA ILE A 189 1.62 -12.24 -11.75
C ILE A 189 1.25 -10.94 -11.05
N VAL A 190 0.03 -10.46 -11.25
CA VAL A 190 -0.43 -9.17 -10.71
C VAL A 190 -0.59 -9.25 -9.18
N VAL A 191 -0.99 -10.40 -8.63
CA VAL A 191 -0.99 -10.66 -7.18
C VAL A 191 0.43 -10.58 -6.59
N ALA A 192 1.43 -11.16 -7.26
CA ALA A 192 2.81 -11.09 -6.80
C ALA A 192 3.34 -9.64 -6.79
N LEU A 193 3.03 -8.86 -7.83
CA LEU A 193 3.38 -7.44 -7.91
C LEU A 193 2.65 -6.60 -6.85
N ALA A 194 1.38 -6.89 -6.58
CA ALA A 194 0.63 -6.23 -5.52
C ALA A 194 1.18 -6.54 -4.12
N ALA A 195 1.71 -7.75 -3.89
CA ALA A 195 2.40 -8.08 -2.66
C ALA A 195 3.68 -7.24 -2.49
N ALA A 196 4.47 -7.09 -3.56
CA ALA A 196 5.66 -6.23 -3.55
C ALA A 196 5.30 -4.76 -3.30
N ALA A 197 4.25 -4.24 -3.94
CA ALA A 197 3.72 -2.90 -3.66
C ALA A 197 3.32 -2.74 -2.19
N GLY A 198 2.71 -3.76 -1.60
CA GLY A 198 2.33 -3.74 -0.18
C GLY A 198 3.53 -3.54 0.74
N VAL A 199 4.66 -4.20 0.47
CA VAL A 199 5.89 -4.06 1.24
C VAL A 199 6.44 -2.63 1.11
N VAL A 200 6.48 -2.10 -0.11
CA VAL A 200 6.96 -0.74 -0.39
C VAL A 200 6.12 0.30 0.35
N VAL A 201 4.79 0.21 0.24
CA VAL A 201 3.87 1.14 0.92
C VAL A 201 3.97 1.03 2.44
N GLN A 202 4.05 -0.19 2.97
CA GLN A 202 4.20 -0.40 4.41
C GLN A 202 5.51 0.21 4.92
N ASN A 203 6.62 -0.01 4.22
CA ASN A 203 7.92 0.56 4.57
C ASN A 203 7.89 2.09 4.54
N ALA A 204 7.28 2.69 3.52
CA ALA A 204 7.14 4.14 3.44
C ALA A 204 6.31 4.70 4.60
N ARG A 205 5.18 4.07 4.96
CA ARG A 205 4.38 4.48 6.13
C ARG A 205 5.14 4.34 7.44
N LEU A 206 5.91 3.26 7.62
CA LEU A 206 6.74 3.06 8.82
C LEU A 206 7.81 4.15 8.93
N TYR A 207 8.47 4.47 7.82
CA TYR A 207 9.47 5.53 7.75
C TYR A 207 8.87 6.89 8.11
N GLU A 208 7.75 7.27 7.49
CA GLU A 208 7.06 8.53 7.77
C GLU A 208 6.60 8.66 9.23
N ASN A 209 6.09 7.56 9.81
CA ASN A 209 5.68 7.53 11.21
C ASN A 209 6.90 7.66 12.15
N GLY A 210 8.03 7.04 11.80
CA GLY A 210 9.30 7.19 12.49
C GLY A 210 9.78 8.63 12.48
N GLU A 211 9.83 9.25 11.29
CA GLU A 211 10.23 10.65 11.12
C GLU A 211 9.30 11.64 11.83
N ARG A 212 7.99 11.37 11.82
CA ARG A 212 7.02 12.16 12.60
C ARG A 212 7.28 12.05 14.11
N ARG A 213 7.54 10.84 14.60
CA ARG A 213 7.85 10.60 16.02
C ARG A 213 9.18 11.23 16.43
N ARG A 214 10.20 11.15 15.58
CA ARG A 214 11.49 11.79 15.78
C ARG A 214 11.32 13.32 15.94
N ARG A 215 10.64 13.96 14.99
CA ARG A 215 10.33 15.41 15.06
C ARG A 215 9.55 15.78 16.32
N TRP A 216 8.59 14.95 16.73
CA TRP A 216 7.84 15.17 17.97
C TRP A 216 8.74 15.13 19.21
N LEU A 217 9.63 14.13 19.31
CA LEU A 217 10.55 13.98 20.44
C LEU A 217 11.58 15.11 20.49
N GLU A 218 12.10 15.54 19.35
CA GLU A 218 13.02 16.69 19.25
C GLU A 218 12.34 17.98 19.73
N ALA A 219 11.12 18.26 19.25
CA ALA A 219 10.36 19.42 19.70
C ALA A 219 10.04 19.37 21.21
N ALA A 220 9.66 18.20 21.74
CA ALA A 220 9.40 18.04 23.17
C ALA A 220 10.66 18.25 24.03
N ALA A 221 11.81 17.77 23.55
CA ALA A 221 13.10 17.98 24.22
C ALA A 221 13.50 19.46 24.21
N ASP A 222 13.38 20.15 23.07
CA ASP A 222 13.66 21.58 22.95
C ASP A 222 12.80 22.43 23.90
N ILE A 223 11.50 22.13 23.96
CA ILE A 223 10.57 22.80 24.88
C ILE A 223 10.97 22.54 26.33
N THR A 224 11.26 21.29 26.69
CA THR A 224 11.66 20.93 28.06
C THR A 224 12.96 21.63 28.46
N ALA A 225 13.94 21.70 27.55
CA ALA A 225 15.19 22.40 27.79
C ALA A 225 14.98 23.90 28.00
N ALA A 226 14.12 24.54 27.21
CA ALA A 226 13.81 25.96 27.38
C ALA A 226 13.03 26.25 28.68
N LEU A 227 12.14 25.35 29.10
CA LEU A 227 11.42 25.48 30.37
C LEU A 227 12.32 25.26 31.60
N LEU A 228 13.38 24.46 31.47
CA LEU A 228 14.34 24.19 32.55
C LEU A 228 15.53 25.17 32.59
N GLY A 229 15.75 25.96 31.53
CA GLY A 229 16.78 26.99 31.49
C GLY A 229 16.39 28.28 32.23
N GLU A 230 17.34 29.21 32.37
CA GLU A 230 17.09 30.58 32.87
C GLU A 230 16.42 31.47 31.79
N VAL A 231 15.40 30.94 31.12
CA VAL A 231 14.70 31.65 30.05
C VAL A 231 13.49 32.38 30.64
N SER A 232 13.23 33.60 30.17
CA SER A 232 12.02 34.31 30.58
C SER A 232 10.78 33.50 30.15
N ARG A 233 9.70 33.56 30.95
CA ARG A 233 8.44 32.87 30.64
C ARG A 233 7.94 33.19 29.22
N GLY A 234 8.14 34.41 28.74
CA GLY A 234 7.75 34.83 27.39
C GLY A 234 8.52 34.08 26.30
N ASP A 235 9.84 33.98 26.45
CA ASP A 235 10.71 33.30 25.48
C ASP A 235 10.45 31.78 25.44
N ALA A 236 10.21 31.15 26.59
CA ALA A 236 9.88 29.73 26.65
C ALA A 236 8.52 29.44 25.98
N LEU A 237 7.51 30.29 26.19
CA LEU A 237 6.23 30.18 25.51
C LEU A 237 6.36 30.43 24.00
N GLN A 238 7.16 31.42 23.59
CA GLN A 238 7.42 31.72 22.19
C GLN A 238 8.03 30.52 21.47
N LEU A 239 9.00 29.85 22.10
CA LEU A 239 9.58 28.61 21.57
C LEU A 239 8.53 27.50 21.43
N VAL A 240 7.64 27.34 22.43
CA VAL A 240 6.53 26.37 22.36
C VAL A 240 5.63 26.65 21.15
N ALA A 241 5.27 27.91 20.92
CA ALA A 241 4.45 28.31 19.77
C ALA A 241 5.15 27.99 18.44
N GLU A 242 6.44 28.32 18.31
CA GLU A 242 7.24 28.04 17.12
C GLU A 242 7.34 26.55 16.83
N ARG A 243 7.69 25.74 17.84
CA ARG A 243 7.80 24.28 17.68
C ARG A 243 6.46 23.63 17.40
N ALA A 244 5.39 24.05 18.07
CA ALA A 244 4.04 23.55 17.78
C ALA A 244 3.63 23.83 16.33
N ARG A 245 3.94 25.03 15.80
CA ARG A 245 3.67 25.41 14.41
C ARG A 245 4.41 24.50 13.42
N GLU A 246 5.70 24.30 13.64
CA GLU A 246 6.56 23.47 12.79
C GLU A 246 6.12 21.99 12.79
N VAL A 247 5.83 21.43 13.96
CA VAL A 247 5.43 20.04 14.12
C VAL A 247 4.05 19.76 13.53
N ALA A 248 3.11 20.69 13.71
CA ALA A 248 1.76 20.59 13.15
C ALA A 248 1.70 20.91 11.64
N ALA A 249 2.80 21.42 11.06
CA ALA A 249 2.82 21.99 9.71
C ALA A 249 1.70 23.03 9.50
N ALA A 250 1.47 23.85 10.53
CA ALA A 250 0.43 24.86 10.53
C ALA A 250 0.97 26.21 10.03
N ASP A 251 0.10 27.04 9.46
CA ASP A 251 0.46 28.41 9.06
C ASP A 251 0.77 29.29 10.29
N MET A 252 0.03 29.09 11.38
CA MET A 252 0.20 29.82 12.64
C MET A 252 -0.02 28.91 13.86
N ALA A 253 0.62 29.26 14.98
CA ALA A 253 0.34 28.70 16.30
C ALA A 253 0.36 29.80 17.36
N ALA A 254 -0.47 29.68 18.39
CA ALA A 254 -0.54 30.64 19.49
C ALA A 254 -0.69 29.93 20.82
N VAL A 255 -0.07 30.48 21.87
CA VAL A 255 -0.26 30.01 23.25
C VAL A 255 -1.09 31.03 24.01
N MET A 256 -2.15 30.54 24.64
CA MET A 256 -3.07 31.35 25.44
C MET A 256 -3.05 30.82 26.87
N LEU A 257 -2.96 31.71 27.84
CA LEU A 257 -3.00 31.34 29.26
C LEU A 257 -4.29 31.82 29.88
N LEU A 258 -4.97 30.93 30.59
CA LEU A 258 -6.24 31.23 31.23
C LEU A 258 -6.04 32.23 32.38
N HIS A 259 -6.52 33.46 32.18
CA HIS A 259 -6.61 34.51 33.20
C HIS A 259 -8.10 34.89 33.38
N GLY A 260 -8.88 33.99 33.99
CA GLY A 260 -10.31 34.18 34.27
C GLY A 260 -11.27 33.52 33.25
N PRO A 261 -12.59 33.60 33.48
CA PRO A 261 -13.57 32.72 32.81
C PRO A 261 -13.92 33.09 31.37
N ASP A 262 -13.84 34.37 30.96
CA ASP A 262 -14.53 34.81 29.72
C ASP A 262 -13.60 35.20 28.56
N ARG A 263 -12.32 35.50 28.84
CA ARG A 263 -11.37 35.95 27.80
C ARG A 263 -9.97 35.43 28.02
N LEU A 264 -9.40 34.89 26.96
CA LEU A 264 -8.03 34.38 26.91
C LEU A 264 -7.12 35.39 26.23
N PRO A 265 -6.15 36.00 26.96
CA PRO A 265 -5.07 36.71 26.31
C PRO A 265 -4.21 35.73 25.52
N VAL A 266 -3.87 36.09 24.29
CA VAL A 266 -2.78 35.45 23.55
C VAL A 266 -1.48 35.93 24.17
N GLU A 267 -0.72 35.03 24.76
CA GLU A 267 0.57 35.37 25.37
C GLU A 267 1.65 35.50 24.29
N VAL A 268 1.64 34.56 23.34
CA VAL A 268 2.59 34.50 22.22
C VAL A 268 1.92 33.89 20.99
N ALA A 269 2.43 34.26 19.82
CA ALA A 269 2.01 33.70 18.54
C ALA A 269 3.20 33.60 17.58
N SER A 270 3.19 32.57 16.74
CA SER A 270 4.20 32.29 15.73
C SER A 270 3.51 32.07 14.37
N GLY A 271 4.09 32.61 13.30
CA GLY A 271 3.61 32.47 11.93
C GLY A 271 3.44 33.81 11.20
N PRO A 272 3.10 33.80 9.90
CA PRO A 272 2.89 35.04 9.14
C PRO A 272 1.71 35.85 9.68
N GLY A 273 1.90 37.16 9.89
CA GLY A 273 0.83 38.06 10.34
C GLY A 273 0.51 38.01 11.84
N THR A 274 1.40 37.43 12.65
CA THR A 274 1.24 37.41 14.12
C THR A 274 1.79 38.66 14.82
N ASP A 275 2.32 39.63 14.08
CA ASP A 275 2.83 40.88 14.63
C ASP A 275 1.73 41.66 15.36
N GLY A 276 1.93 41.90 16.66
CA GLY A 276 0.95 42.60 17.51
C GLY A 276 -0.26 41.77 17.94
N VAL A 277 -0.27 40.45 17.68
CA VAL A 277 -1.32 39.54 18.17
C VAL A 277 -1.13 39.20 19.65
N ALA A 278 0.09 39.27 20.16
CA ALA A 278 0.37 39.14 21.60
C ALA A 278 -0.39 40.22 22.40
N GLY A 279 -1.11 39.80 23.45
CA GLY A 279 -2.00 40.63 24.24
C GLY A 279 -3.44 40.74 23.72
N ALA A 280 -3.73 40.26 22.51
CA ALA A 280 -5.10 40.21 22.00
C ALA A 280 -5.96 39.26 22.85
N ARG A 281 -7.22 39.63 23.10
CA ARG A 281 -8.15 38.86 23.95
C ARG A 281 -9.21 38.14 23.12
N ILE A 282 -9.12 36.82 23.09
CA ILE A 282 -10.05 35.95 22.39
C ILE A 282 -11.23 35.63 23.31
N ARG A 283 -12.46 35.69 22.76
CA ARG A 283 -13.66 35.22 23.46
C ARG A 283 -13.65 33.70 23.49
N VAL A 284 -13.97 33.12 24.65
CA VAL A 284 -14.02 31.66 24.81
C VAL A 284 -15.29 31.10 24.15
N GLU A 285 -16.43 31.71 24.44
CA GLU A 285 -17.74 31.26 23.96
C GLU A 285 -17.86 31.31 22.43
N GLY A 286 -18.36 30.21 21.85
CA GLY A 286 -18.57 30.08 20.40
C GLY A 286 -17.28 29.90 19.58
N THR A 287 -16.14 29.62 20.20
CA THR A 287 -14.86 29.39 19.51
C THR A 287 -14.34 27.96 19.73
N ALA A 288 -13.45 27.50 18.84
CA ALA A 288 -12.76 26.22 19.00
C ALA A 288 -11.97 26.13 20.32
N VAL A 289 -11.42 27.25 20.79
CA VAL A 289 -10.72 27.33 22.08
C VAL A 289 -11.67 27.07 23.26
N GLY A 290 -12.90 27.57 23.19
CA GLY A 290 -13.93 27.28 24.20
C GLY A 290 -14.35 25.83 24.23
N LEU A 291 -14.41 25.16 23.08
CA LEU A 291 -14.68 23.73 22.99
C LEU A 291 -13.58 22.90 23.66
N VAL A 292 -12.31 23.23 23.42
CA VAL A 292 -11.17 22.57 24.10
C VAL A 292 -11.22 22.78 25.61
N LEU A 293 -11.52 23.99 26.08
CA LEU A 293 -11.57 24.28 27.52
C LEU A 293 -12.76 23.64 28.24
N THR A 294 -13.90 23.50 27.58
CA THR A 294 -15.08 22.86 28.17
C THR A 294 -15.02 21.33 28.11
N GLY A 295 -14.43 20.79 27.04
CA GLY A 295 -14.30 19.34 26.83
C GLY A 295 -13.02 18.72 27.39
N ALA A 296 -11.98 19.52 27.66
CA ALA A 296 -10.62 19.06 27.99
C ALA A 296 -10.01 18.07 26.98
N GLU A 297 -10.53 18.04 25.75
CA GLU A 297 -10.06 17.20 24.66
C GLU A 297 -9.61 18.06 23.45
N PRO A 298 -8.63 17.60 22.65
CA PRO A 298 -8.26 18.25 21.40
C PRO A 298 -9.45 18.31 20.42
N VAL A 299 -9.56 19.41 19.68
CA VAL A 299 -10.58 19.64 18.63
C VAL A 299 -9.92 19.71 17.26
#